data_AF-D7F9U7-F1
#
_entry.id   AF-D7F9U7-F1
#
_cell.length_a   1.000
_cell.length_b   1.000
_cell.length_c   1.000
_cell.angle_alpha   90.00
_cell.angle_beta   90.00
_cell.angle_gamma   90.00
#
_symmetry.space_group_name_H-M   'P 1'
#
loop_
_entity.id
_entity.type
_entity.pdbx_description
1 polymer ?
#
loop_
_entity_poly.entity_id
_entity_poly.type
_entity_poly.pdbx_seq_one_letter_code
_entity_poly.pdbx_strand_id
1 'polypeptide(L)'
;ARPETPPPKFVEDSNLAFNVLASEKLPNYANLDLFHRAVFPMFLAQCVAIMPLVGMLESNPRRVRFAFKTRTMFISLISWRATSILFLSMFTHLLKIGITAKNFGLVFFGCVLSAYVVFIRLAKKWPAVVRIWTRTEIPFTKPPYEIPKRNLSRRVQLAALAIIGLSGLSYRFEQITARIRKLEHEEVCESVFIQIREHYVKMCELLEFVDSAMSSLILLSCVNNLYFVCYQLLNVFNKLRWPINYVYFWYSLLYLIGRTAFVFLTAADINEESKRGLGVLRRVSSRSWCVEVERLIFQMTTQTVALSGKKFYFLTRRLLFGMAGTIVTYELVLLQFDEPNRRKGL
;
A
#
# COMPACT_ATOMS: atom_id res chain seq x y z
N ALA A 1 -16.97 29.50 -26.50
CA ALA A 1 -17.57 28.71 -25.41
C ALA A 1 -18.03 27.36 -25.98
N ARG A 2 -17.59 26.23 -25.41
CA ARG A 2 -18.13 24.90 -25.74
C ARG A 2 -19.18 24.53 -24.69
N PRO A 3 -20.31 23.90 -25.04
CA PRO A 3 -21.34 23.54 -24.06
C PRO A 3 -20.85 22.39 -23.17
N GLU A 4 -20.97 22.56 -21.85
CA GLU A 4 -20.77 21.48 -20.89
C GLU A 4 -21.97 20.52 -20.93
N THR A 5 -21.71 19.24 -21.18
CA THR A 5 -22.71 18.18 -21.04
C THR A 5 -23.09 17.99 -19.57
N PRO A 6 -24.37 17.89 -19.20
CA PRO A 6 -24.78 17.73 -17.81
C PRO A 6 -24.41 16.34 -17.27
N PRO A 7 -24.05 16.22 -15.98
CA PRO A 7 -23.74 14.93 -15.37
C PRO A 7 -25.01 14.06 -15.19
N PRO A 8 -24.88 12.72 -15.22
CA PRO A 8 -26.01 11.81 -15.11
C PRO A 8 -26.65 11.86 -13.72
N LYS A 9 -27.99 11.78 -13.69
CA LYS A 9 -28.83 11.78 -12.48
C LYS A 9 -28.54 10.56 -11.60
N PHE A 10 -28.35 10.80 -10.31
CA PHE A 10 -28.17 9.79 -9.28
C PHE A 10 -29.53 9.21 -8.85
N VAL A 11 -29.59 7.90 -8.65
CA VAL A 11 -30.70 7.22 -7.96
C VAL A 11 -30.53 7.46 -6.46
N GLU A 12 -31.60 7.97 -5.84
CA GLU A 12 -31.73 8.34 -4.43
C GLU A 12 -31.63 7.13 -3.51
N ASP A 13 -30.81 7.25 -2.46
CA ASP A 13 -31.05 6.66 -1.13
C ASP A 13 -29.94 7.14 -0.17
N SER A 14 -30.09 8.37 0.37
CA SER A 14 -29.46 8.88 1.62
C SER A 14 -29.63 10.40 1.76
N ASN A 15 -30.88 10.87 1.79
CA ASN A 15 -31.23 12.28 1.66
C ASN A 15 -30.83 13.18 2.85
N LEU A 16 -30.44 12.63 4.01
CA LEU A 16 -30.12 13.46 5.19
C LEU A 16 -28.66 13.95 5.23
N ALA A 17 -27.69 13.14 4.79
CA ALA A 17 -26.27 13.50 4.77
C ALA A 17 -25.89 14.41 3.58
N PHE A 18 -26.71 14.44 2.53
CA PHE A 18 -26.46 15.21 1.32
C PHE A 18 -26.81 16.69 1.46
N ASN A 19 -27.84 17.03 2.24
CA ASN A 19 -28.28 18.42 2.39
C ASN A 19 -27.28 19.29 3.16
N VAL A 20 -26.52 18.72 4.09
CA VAL A 20 -25.45 19.44 4.81
C VAL A 20 -24.23 19.69 3.91
N LEU A 21 -23.96 18.81 2.93
CA LEU A 21 -22.83 18.93 2.00
C LEU A 21 -23.16 19.71 0.72
N ALA A 22 -24.43 19.87 0.37
CA ALA A 22 -24.88 20.70 -0.75
C ALA A 22 -24.80 22.22 -0.47
N SER A 23 -24.71 22.60 0.82
CA SER A 23 -24.60 23.98 1.28
C SER A 23 -23.17 24.55 1.16
N GLU A 24 -22.13 23.70 1.15
CA GLU A 24 -20.74 24.14 1.00
C GLU A 24 -20.37 24.25 -0.48
N LYS A 25 -20.07 25.46 -0.98
CA LYS A 25 -19.47 25.65 -2.33
C LYS A 25 -18.34 24.64 -2.51
N LEU A 26 -18.38 23.83 -3.58
CA LEU A 26 -17.33 22.83 -3.83
C LEU A 26 -15.95 23.50 -3.71
N PRO A 27 -15.05 22.98 -2.86
CA PRO A 27 -13.75 23.60 -2.67
C PRO A 27 -12.99 23.59 -4.00
N ASN A 28 -12.30 24.70 -4.30
CA ASN A 28 -11.45 24.76 -5.48
C ASN A 28 -10.27 23.80 -5.32
N TYR A 29 -10.40 22.60 -5.88
CA TYR A 29 -9.43 21.50 -5.77
C TYR A 29 -8.01 21.89 -6.22
N ALA A 30 -7.86 22.96 -7.02
CA ALA A 30 -6.57 23.47 -7.46
C ALA A 30 -5.71 24.07 -6.32
N ASN A 31 -6.34 24.53 -5.23
CA ASN A 31 -5.66 25.17 -4.10
C ASN A 31 -5.39 24.22 -2.93
N LEU A 32 -5.92 22.98 -2.96
CA LEU A 32 -5.68 22.00 -1.91
C LEU A 32 -4.47 21.11 -2.24
N ASP A 33 -3.60 20.90 -1.25
CA ASP A 33 -2.52 19.90 -1.29
C ASP A 33 -3.09 18.49 -1.02
N LEU A 34 -3.82 17.96 -2.01
CA LEU A 34 -4.42 16.62 -1.95
C LEU A 34 -3.39 15.52 -2.28
N PHE A 35 -3.56 14.36 -1.67
CA PHE A 35 -2.78 13.16 -1.94
C PHE A 35 -2.70 12.81 -3.43
N HIS A 36 -3.84 12.95 -4.14
CA HIS A 36 -3.92 12.74 -5.59
C HIS A 36 -2.89 13.56 -6.38
N ARG A 37 -2.60 14.79 -5.95
CA ARG A 37 -1.64 15.69 -6.61
C ARG A 37 -0.19 15.31 -6.31
N ALA A 38 0.10 14.77 -5.12
CA ALA A 38 1.43 14.28 -4.76
C ALA A 38 1.77 12.96 -5.50
N VAL A 39 0.77 12.12 -5.77
CA VAL A 39 0.90 10.85 -6.48
C VAL A 39 1.02 11.01 -8.00
N PHE A 40 0.53 12.13 -8.51
CA PHE A 40 0.43 12.45 -9.94
C PHE A 40 1.74 12.30 -10.75
N PRO A 41 2.87 12.95 -10.41
CA PRO A 41 4.09 12.88 -11.21
C PRO A 41 4.77 11.49 -11.19
N MET A 42 4.51 10.68 -10.16
CA MET A 42 5.12 9.35 -10.04
C MET A 42 4.33 8.26 -10.75
N PHE A 43 3.03 8.47 -10.96
CA PHE A 43 2.20 7.55 -11.73
C PHE A 43 2.68 7.42 -13.18
N LEU A 44 3.19 8.52 -13.74
CA LEU A 44 3.77 8.61 -15.07
C LEU A 44 4.93 7.62 -15.31
N ALA A 45 5.71 7.25 -14.28
CA ALA A 45 6.97 6.53 -14.47
C ALA A 45 6.89 5.00 -14.40
N GLN A 46 5.97 4.40 -13.62
CA GLN A 46 6.07 2.97 -13.27
C GLN A 46 4.79 2.14 -13.51
N CYS A 47 3.60 2.70 -13.32
CA CYS A 47 2.35 1.93 -13.42
C CYS A 47 1.47 2.29 -14.61
N VAL A 48 1.73 3.41 -15.31
CA VAL A 48 1.01 3.80 -16.54
C VAL A 48 1.29 2.86 -17.74
N ALA A 49 2.32 2.01 -17.67
CA ALA A 49 2.52 0.96 -18.67
C ALA A 49 1.61 -0.27 -18.46
N ILE A 50 1.04 -0.44 -17.25
CA ILE A 50 0.27 -1.63 -16.86
C ILE A 50 -1.19 -1.28 -16.55
N MET A 51 -1.46 -0.06 -16.05
CA MET A 51 -2.78 0.37 -15.57
C MET A 51 -3.46 1.37 -16.51
N PRO A 52 -4.55 0.99 -17.22
CA PRO A 52 -5.21 1.83 -18.23
C PRO A 52 -6.20 2.83 -17.62
N LEU A 53 -5.68 3.93 -17.09
CA LEU A 53 -6.47 5.04 -16.55
C LEU A 53 -6.37 6.30 -17.41
N VAL A 54 -7.46 7.08 -17.44
CA VAL A 54 -7.55 8.39 -18.09
C VAL A 54 -7.95 9.43 -17.06
N GLY A 55 -7.49 10.68 -17.23
CA GLY A 55 -7.90 11.81 -16.39
C GLY A 55 -7.09 11.96 -15.10
N MET A 56 -5.99 11.21 -14.94
CA MET A 56 -5.04 11.37 -13.83
C MET A 56 -4.37 12.76 -13.79
N LEU A 57 -4.26 13.43 -14.94
CA LEU A 57 -3.61 14.74 -15.11
C LEU A 57 -4.46 15.92 -14.62
N GLU A 58 -5.76 15.72 -14.45
CA GLU A 58 -6.66 16.81 -14.10
C GLU A 58 -6.66 17.01 -12.59
N SER A 59 -6.63 18.27 -12.14
CA SER A 59 -6.67 18.61 -10.70
C SER A 59 -7.95 18.12 -10.02
N ASN A 60 -8.99 17.76 -10.78
CA ASN A 60 -10.25 17.27 -10.26
C ASN A 60 -10.25 15.73 -10.17
N PRO A 61 -10.24 15.14 -8.95
CA PRO A 61 -10.22 13.69 -8.76
C PRO A 61 -11.48 12.98 -9.29
N ARG A 62 -12.56 13.72 -9.61
CA ARG A 62 -13.79 13.16 -10.20
C ARG A 62 -13.64 12.76 -11.67
N ARG A 63 -12.61 13.24 -12.36
CA ARG A 63 -12.39 12.96 -13.78
C ARG A 63 -11.52 11.74 -14.05
N VAL A 64 -10.93 11.15 -13.00
CA VAL A 64 -10.22 9.87 -13.07
C VAL A 64 -11.21 8.77 -13.46
N ARG A 65 -11.01 8.18 -14.64
CA ARG A 65 -11.87 7.11 -15.16
C ARG A 65 -11.05 5.98 -15.76
N PHE A 66 -11.61 4.78 -15.65
CA PHE A 66 -11.09 3.61 -16.35
C PHE A 66 -11.56 3.66 -17.82
N ALA A 67 -10.65 3.48 -18.77
CA ALA A 67 -10.99 3.45 -20.19
C ALA A 67 -10.23 2.35 -20.93
N PHE A 68 -10.98 1.41 -21.51
CA PHE A 68 -10.45 0.28 -22.26
C PHE A 68 -9.73 0.69 -23.56
N LYS A 69 -10.13 1.81 -24.18
CA LYS A 69 -9.59 2.25 -25.47
C LYS A 69 -8.48 3.31 -25.29
N THR A 70 -7.42 2.92 -24.58
CA THR A 70 -6.25 3.77 -24.32
C THR A 70 -4.98 3.14 -24.87
N ARG A 71 -4.00 3.96 -25.27
CA ARG A 71 -2.67 3.51 -25.74
C ARG A 71 -2.01 2.58 -24.71
N THR A 72 -2.20 2.84 -23.43
CA THR A 72 -1.75 1.99 -22.32
C THR A 72 -2.35 0.60 -22.34
N MET A 73 -3.67 0.46 -22.54
CA MET A 73 -4.32 -0.86 -22.58
C MET A 73 -3.75 -1.74 -23.70
N PHE A 74 -3.44 -1.12 -24.85
CA PHE A 74 -2.83 -1.81 -25.98
C PHE A 74 -1.40 -2.29 -25.65
N ILE A 75 -0.58 -1.44 -25.03
CA ILE A 75 0.77 -1.80 -24.57
C ILE A 75 0.70 -2.94 -23.54
N SER A 76 -0.15 -2.82 -22.52
CA SER A 76 -0.35 -3.88 -21.50
C SER A 76 -0.76 -5.21 -22.14
N LEU A 77 -1.63 -5.18 -23.15
CA LEU A 77 -2.11 -6.40 -23.83
C LEU A 77 -1.01 -7.06 -24.64
N ILE A 78 -0.19 -6.28 -25.35
CA ILE A 78 0.98 -6.79 -26.09
C ILE A 78 1.98 -7.42 -25.11
N SER A 79 2.32 -6.73 -24.04
CA SER A 79 3.24 -7.27 -23.03
C SER A 79 2.69 -8.53 -22.37
N TRP A 80 1.39 -8.57 -22.04
CA TRP A 80 0.74 -9.76 -21.49
C TRP A 80 0.80 -10.96 -22.46
N ARG A 81 0.55 -10.72 -23.75
CA ARG A 81 0.67 -11.77 -24.80
C ARG A 81 2.11 -12.28 -24.88
N ALA A 82 3.10 -11.38 -24.91
CA ALA A 82 4.52 -11.74 -24.96
C ALA A 82 4.93 -12.57 -23.72
N THR A 83 4.56 -12.15 -22.51
CA THR A 83 4.83 -12.90 -21.28
C THR A 83 4.12 -14.27 -21.28
N SER A 84 2.92 -14.36 -21.85
CA SER A 84 2.17 -15.63 -21.95
C SER A 84 2.89 -16.64 -22.85
N ILE A 85 3.44 -16.18 -23.98
CA ILE A 85 4.24 -17.02 -24.88
C ILE A 85 5.49 -17.53 -24.16
N LEU A 86 6.20 -16.67 -23.42
CA LEU A 86 7.38 -17.06 -22.64
C LEU A 86 7.03 -18.07 -21.53
N PHE A 87 5.91 -17.88 -20.83
CA PHE A 87 5.43 -18.80 -19.81
C PHE A 87 5.13 -20.19 -20.41
N LEU A 88 4.40 -20.24 -21.53
CA LEU A 88 4.08 -21.50 -22.21
C LEU A 88 5.34 -22.21 -22.73
N SER A 89 6.28 -21.46 -23.31
CA SER A 89 7.57 -22.02 -23.75
C SER A 89 8.33 -22.63 -22.58
N MET A 90 8.48 -21.92 -21.46
CA MET A 90 9.14 -22.44 -20.26
C MET A 90 8.39 -23.63 -19.64
N PHE A 91 7.06 -23.62 -19.68
CA PHE A 91 6.25 -24.74 -19.22
C PHE A 91 6.46 -26.00 -20.07
N THR A 92 6.49 -25.87 -21.40
CA THR A 92 6.78 -27.00 -22.29
C THR A 92 8.21 -27.52 -22.13
N HIS A 93 9.17 -26.64 -21.87
CA HIS A 93 10.56 -27.02 -21.55
C HIS A 93 10.64 -27.79 -20.23
N LEU A 94 9.89 -27.35 -19.21
CA LEU A 94 9.77 -28.05 -17.92
C LEU A 94 9.20 -29.46 -18.10
N LEU A 95 8.15 -29.62 -18.91
CA LEU A 95 7.54 -30.94 -19.17
C LEU A 95 8.49 -31.90 -19.90
N LYS A 96 9.43 -31.38 -20.71
CA LYS A 96 10.40 -32.21 -21.46
C LYS A 96 11.61 -32.65 -20.63
N ILE A 97 12.11 -31.81 -19.71
CA ILE A 97 13.35 -32.06 -18.96
C ILE A 97 13.09 -32.51 -17.51
N GLY A 98 11.88 -32.26 -16.99
CA GLY A 98 11.54 -32.47 -15.57
C GLY A 98 11.88 -31.27 -14.69
N ILE A 99 11.54 -31.34 -13.40
CA ILE A 99 11.79 -30.26 -12.44
C ILE A 99 13.30 -30.21 -12.13
N THR A 100 14.02 -29.34 -12.81
CA THR A 100 15.42 -29.00 -12.50
C THR A 100 15.48 -27.61 -11.87
N ALA A 101 16.47 -27.36 -11.00
CA ALA A 101 16.71 -26.06 -10.39
C ALA A 101 16.97 -24.90 -11.38
N LYS A 102 17.03 -25.16 -12.68
CA LYS A 102 17.10 -24.14 -13.73
C LYS A 102 15.72 -23.70 -14.26
N ASN A 103 14.65 -24.45 -13.96
CA ASN A 103 13.29 -24.20 -14.45
C ASN A 103 12.48 -23.24 -13.54
N PHE A 104 13.13 -22.59 -12.58
CA PHE A 104 12.52 -21.63 -11.64
C PHE A 104 12.06 -20.31 -12.28
N GLY A 105 12.43 -20.06 -13.54
CA GLY A 105 11.93 -18.91 -14.32
C GLY A 105 10.42 -18.97 -14.59
N LEU A 106 9.79 -20.14 -14.51
CA LEU A 106 8.35 -20.30 -14.68
C LEU A 106 7.55 -19.50 -13.63
N VAL A 107 8.02 -19.52 -12.37
CA VAL A 107 7.39 -18.79 -11.26
C VAL A 107 7.42 -17.29 -11.53
N PHE A 108 8.55 -16.77 -12.04
CA PHE A 108 8.67 -15.36 -12.40
C PHE A 108 7.62 -14.95 -13.45
N PHE A 109 7.55 -15.67 -14.57
CA PHE A 109 6.58 -15.34 -15.62
C PHE A 109 5.12 -15.52 -15.14
N GLY A 110 4.84 -16.51 -14.29
CA GLY A 110 3.53 -16.69 -13.65
C GLY A 110 3.14 -15.52 -12.73
N CYS A 111 4.09 -15.02 -11.93
CA CYS A 111 3.91 -13.83 -11.11
C CYS A 111 3.64 -12.58 -11.96
N VAL A 112 4.34 -12.41 -13.08
CA VAL A 112 4.12 -11.28 -13.99
C VAL A 112 2.73 -11.35 -14.64
N LEU A 113 2.31 -12.53 -15.10
CA LEU A 113 0.97 -12.73 -15.68
C LEU A 113 -0.15 -12.44 -14.67
N SER A 114 -0.02 -12.96 -13.45
CA SER A 114 -0.98 -12.69 -12.38
C SER A 114 -0.98 -11.22 -11.97
N ALA A 115 0.17 -10.54 -11.98
CA ALA A 115 0.26 -9.11 -11.74
C ALA A 115 -0.55 -8.30 -12.75
N TYR A 116 -0.45 -8.58 -14.06
CA TYR A 116 -1.28 -7.91 -15.08
C TYR A 116 -2.77 -8.01 -14.77
N VAL A 117 -3.25 -9.20 -14.41
CA VAL A 117 -4.66 -9.42 -14.07
C VAL A 117 -5.07 -8.61 -12.84
N VAL A 118 -4.23 -8.63 -11.79
CA VAL A 118 -4.48 -7.88 -10.56
C VAL A 118 -4.48 -6.37 -10.81
N PHE A 119 -3.54 -5.85 -11.59
CA PHE A 119 -3.47 -4.43 -11.93
C PHE A 119 -4.66 -3.95 -12.76
N ILE A 120 -5.17 -4.76 -13.69
CA ILE A 120 -6.39 -4.41 -14.45
C ILE A 120 -7.61 -4.39 -13.53
N ARG A 121 -7.74 -5.36 -12.62
CA ARG A 121 -8.82 -5.37 -11.61
C ARG A 121 -8.74 -4.15 -10.69
N LEU A 122 -7.53 -3.75 -10.30
CA LEU A 122 -7.31 -2.54 -9.55
C LEU A 122 -7.71 -1.29 -10.35
N ALA A 123 -7.30 -1.20 -11.61
CA ALA A 123 -7.62 -0.07 -12.49
C ALA A 123 -9.12 0.25 -12.51
N LYS A 124 -9.96 -0.79 -12.51
CA LYS A 124 -11.43 -0.66 -12.47
C LYS A 124 -11.94 -0.08 -11.15
N LYS A 125 -11.33 -0.43 -10.02
CA LYS A 125 -11.72 0.04 -8.68
C LYS A 125 -11.09 1.39 -8.31
N TRP A 126 -9.96 1.74 -8.94
CA TRP A 126 -9.17 2.93 -8.61
C TRP A 126 -9.96 4.26 -8.63
N PRO A 127 -10.86 4.53 -9.59
CA PRO A 127 -11.69 5.73 -9.55
C PRO A 127 -12.56 5.86 -8.30
N ALA A 128 -13.02 4.75 -7.73
CA ALA A 128 -13.77 4.77 -6.47
C ALA A 128 -12.83 5.05 -5.29
N VAL A 129 -11.66 4.42 -5.27
CA VAL A 129 -10.62 4.62 -4.24
C VAL A 129 -10.22 6.09 -4.14
N VAL A 130 -9.84 6.70 -5.27
CA VAL A 130 -9.40 8.10 -5.29
C VAL A 130 -10.49 9.05 -4.82
N ARG A 131 -11.76 8.80 -5.20
CA ARG A 131 -12.88 9.66 -4.80
C ARG A 131 -13.17 9.58 -3.30
N ILE A 132 -13.24 8.37 -2.74
CA ILE A 132 -13.46 8.17 -1.30
C ILE A 132 -12.28 8.74 -0.52
N TRP A 133 -11.04 8.45 -0.95
CA TRP A 133 -9.82 8.98 -0.35
C TRP A 133 -9.82 10.50 -0.30
N THR A 134 -10.12 11.15 -1.43
CA THR A 134 -10.17 12.62 -1.49
C THR A 134 -11.22 13.15 -0.50
N ARG A 135 -12.40 12.53 -0.44
CA ARG A 135 -13.47 12.96 0.48
C ARG A 135 -13.04 12.87 1.94
N THR A 136 -12.38 11.79 2.33
CA THR A 136 -11.87 11.58 3.69
C THR A 136 -10.67 12.47 4.02
N GLU A 137 -9.94 12.94 3.01
CA GLU A 137 -8.75 13.78 3.18
C GLU A 137 -9.07 15.26 3.41
N ILE A 138 -10.18 15.77 2.86
CA ILE A 138 -10.56 17.20 2.93
C ILE A 138 -10.55 17.75 4.38
N PRO A 139 -11.15 17.10 5.40
CA PRO A 139 -11.15 17.61 6.77
C PRO A 139 -9.74 17.77 7.37
N PHE A 140 -8.77 16.97 6.92
CA PHE A 140 -7.39 16.98 7.43
C PHE A 140 -6.51 18.07 6.80
N THR A 141 -7.06 18.79 5.82
CA THR A 141 -6.40 19.95 5.16
C THR A 141 -6.84 21.29 5.76
N LYS A 142 -7.86 21.30 6.61
CA LYS A 142 -8.37 22.48 7.31
C LYS A 142 -7.96 22.45 8.80
N PRO A 143 -7.97 23.59 9.51
CA PRO A 143 -7.86 23.60 10.98
C PRO A 143 -8.93 22.69 11.61
N PRO A 144 -8.64 21.93 12.69
CA PRO A 144 -7.51 22.03 13.62
C PRO A 144 -6.33 21.08 13.32
N TYR A 145 -6.33 20.39 12.17
CA TYR A 145 -5.30 19.40 11.81
C TYR A 145 -4.10 19.96 11.04
N GLU A 146 -4.02 21.28 10.90
CA GLU A 146 -2.95 21.93 10.15
C GLU A 146 -1.60 21.76 10.86
N ILE A 147 -0.67 21.03 10.23
CA ILE A 147 0.70 20.79 10.72
C ILE A 147 1.68 21.34 9.67
N PRO A 148 2.80 22.00 10.06
CA PRO A 148 3.74 22.61 9.13
C PRO A 148 4.29 21.66 8.06
N LYS A 149 4.31 22.15 6.81
CA LYS A 149 4.48 21.43 5.52
C LYS A 149 5.83 20.77 5.21
N ARG A 150 6.64 20.31 6.18
CA ARG A 150 8.05 19.99 5.89
C ARG A 150 8.41 18.56 5.44
N ASN A 151 7.58 17.54 5.69
CA ASN A 151 8.07 16.14 5.55
C ASN A 151 7.37 15.25 4.51
N LEU A 152 6.18 15.61 4.01
CA LEU A 152 5.44 14.72 3.10
C LEU A 152 6.15 14.60 1.73
N SER A 153 6.59 15.71 1.15
CA SER A 153 7.24 15.71 -0.18
C SER A 153 8.55 14.92 -0.22
N ARG A 154 9.40 15.03 0.81
CA ARG A 154 10.67 14.28 0.89
C ARG A 154 10.49 12.79 1.19
N ARG A 155 9.50 12.40 2.02
CA ARG A 155 9.15 10.99 2.26
C ARG A 155 8.55 10.33 1.00
N VAL A 156 7.84 11.11 0.20
CA VAL A 156 7.12 10.68 -1.01
C VAL A 156 8.04 10.59 -2.24
N GLN A 157 9.12 11.37 -2.32
CA GLN A 157 10.03 11.42 -3.48
C GLN A 157 10.95 10.20 -3.66
N LEU A 158 11.15 9.35 -2.64
CA LEU A 158 12.10 8.24 -2.68
C LEU A 158 11.46 6.84 -2.78
N ALA A 159 10.16 6.73 -3.06
CA ALA A 159 9.46 5.46 -2.92
C ALA A 159 8.32 5.23 -3.93
N ALA A 160 8.18 3.98 -4.36
CA ALA A 160 7.15 3.51 -5.30
C ALA A 160 5.70 3.88 -4.89
N LEU A 161 4.81 3.88 -5.88
CA LEU A 161 3.41 4.34 -5.80
C LEU A 161 2.57 3.76 -4.63
N ALA A 162 2.83 2.51 -4.23
CA ALA A 162 2.17 1.90 -3.06
C ALA A 162 2.64 2.54 -1.75
N ILE A 163 3.92 2.87 -1.64
CA ILE A 163 4.53 3.46 -0.43
C ILE A 163 4.03 4.88 -0.22
N ILE A 164 3.71 5.61 -1.29
CA ILE A 164 3.18 6.98 -1.22
C ILE A 164 1.77 6.94 -0.62
N GLY A 165 0.90 6.04 -1.08
CA GLY A 165 -0.43 5.79 -0.47
C GLY A 165 -0.35 5.46 1.00
N LEU A 166 0.55 4.55 1.36
CA LEU A 166 0.72 4.13 2.74
C LEU A 166 1.27 5.23 3.63
N SER A 167 2.21 6.02 3.10
CA SER A 167 2.75 7.21 3.77
C SER A 167 1.67 8.27 3.97
N GLY A 168 0.78 8.47 2.99
CA GLY A 168 -0.36 9.38 3.11
C GLY A 168 -1.32 8.97 4.22
N LEU A 169 -1.70 7.69 4.27
CA LEU A 169 -2.62 7.19 5.29
C LEU A 169 -2.00 7.18 6.69
N SER A 170 -0.74 6.73 6.80
CA SER A 170 0.03 6.79 8.04
C SER A 170 0.13 8.23 8.56
N TYR A 171 0.40 9.19 7.67
CA TYR A 171 0.42 10.62 8.01
C TYR A 171 -0.92 11.15 8.53
N ARG A 172 -2.06 10.65 8.02
CA ARG A 172 -3.38 11.05 8.54
C ARG A 172 -3.62 10.48 9.95
N PHE A 173 -3.20 9.26 10.23
CA PHE A 173 -3.22 8.73 11.61
C PHE A 173 -2.27 9.51 12.54
N GLU A 174 -1.10 9.91 12.04
CA GLU A 174 -0.16 10.77 12.77
C GLU A 174 -0.82 12.13 13.12
N GLN A 175 -1.57 12.75 12.19
CA GLN A 175 -2.32 13.98 12.46
C GLN A 175 -3.39 13.82 13.56
N ILE A 176 -4.11 12.68 13.57
CA ILE A 176 -5.07 12.38 14.65
C ILE A 176 -4.34 12.27 15.98
N THR A 177 -3.24 11.51 16.02
CA THR A 177 -2.41 11.36 17.22
C THR A 177 -1.83 12.70 17.69
N ALA A 178 -1.39 13.56 16.76
CA ALA A 178 -0.89 14.88 17.07
C ALA A 178 -1.98 15.79 17.68
N ARG A 179 -3.22 15.72 17.17
CA ARG A 179 -4.36 16.42 17.78
C ARG A 179 -4.62 15.91 19.19
N ILE A 180 -4.66 14.60 19.40
CA ILE A 180 -4.85 13.98 20.73
C ILE A 180 -3.76 14.45 21.73
N ARG A 181 -2.50 14.56 21.30
CA ARG A 181 -1.39 15.05 22.15
C ARG A 181 -1.56 16.47 22.63
N LYS A 182 -2.05 17.36 21.76
CA LYS A 182 -2.30 18.76 22.16
C LYS A 182 -3.37 18.85 23.26
N LEU A 183 -4.29 17.89 23.30
CA LEU A 183 -5.37 17.83 24.27
C LEU A 183 -4.98 17.22 25.62
N GLU A 184 -3.73 16.76 25.80
CA GLU A 184 -3.30 16.12 27.06
C GLU A 184 -3.37 17.07 28.26
N HIS A 185 -3.12 18.37 28.05
CA HIS A 185 -3.05 19.39 29.10
C HIS A 185 -4.20 20.40 29.08
N GLU A 186 -5.12 20.29 28.12
CA GLU A 186 -6.26 21.21 27.97
C GLU A 186 -7.54 20.57 28.54
N GLU A 187 -8.38 21.36 29.22
CA GLU A 187 -9.74 20.93 29.55
C GLU A 187 -10.60 21.04 28.29
N VAL A 188 -11.07 19.90 27.80
CA VAL A 188 -11.75 19.81 26.50
C VAL A 188 -13.15 19.24 26.66
N CYS A 189 -14.10 19.81 25.91
CA CYS A 189 -15.46 19.30 25.85
C CYS A 189 -15.53 17.93 25.16
N GLU A 190 -16.52 17.12 25.57
CA GLU A 190 -16.84 15.81 24.97
C GLU A 190 -17.03 15.88 23.45
N SER A 191 -17.58 16.98 22.93
CA SER A 191 -17.77 17.22 21.49
C SER A 191 -16.48 17.10 20.66
N VAL A 192 -15.31 17.40 21.25
CA VAL A 192 -14.01 17.27 20.58
C VAL A 192 -13.62 15.80 20.44
N PHE A 193 -13.86 14.97 21.46
CA PHE A 193 -13.60 13.53 21.41
C PHE A 193 -14.53 12.82 20.42
N ILE A 194 -15.80 13.25 20.32
CA ILE A 194 -16.74 12.77 19.29
C ILE A 194 -16.16 13.02 17.90
N GLN A 195 -15.70 14.24 17.61
CA GLN A 195 -15.09 14.58 16.31
C GLN A 195 -13.83 13.76 16.02
N ILE A 196 -12.95 13.58 17.01
CA ILE A 196 -11.73 12.79 16.87
C ILE A 196 -12.06 11.34 16.53
N ARG A 197 -13.03 10.76 17.24
CA ARG A 197 -13.50 9.40 16.99
C ARG A 197 -14.15 9.26 15.61
N GLU A 198 -14.99 10.21 15.20
CA GLU A 198 -15.58 10.23 13.85
C GLU A 198 -14.50 10.25 12.76
N HIS A 199 -13.47 11.07 12.92
CA HIS A 199 -12.34 11.13 11.99
C HIS A 199 -11.50 9.84 12.00
N TYR A 200 -11.32 9.22 13.16
CA TYR A 200 -10.63 7.94 13.30
C TYR A 200 -11.40 6.82 12.59
N VAL A 201 -12.72 6.73 12.80
CA VAL A 201 -13.60 5.74 12.14
C VAL A 201 -13.55 5.91 10.63
N LYS A 202 -13.70 7.14 10.11
CA LYS A 202 -13.61 7.42 8.66
C LYS A 202 -12.26 7.00 8.07
N MET A 203 -11.17 7.16 8.82
CA MET A 203 -9.84 6.70 8.39
C MET A 203 -9.70 5.17 8.41
N CYS A 204 -10.32 4.49 9.38
CA CYS A 204 -10.37 3.03 9.41
C CYS A 204 -11.19 2.48 8.23
N GLU A 205 -12.36 3.05 7.94
CA GLU A 205 -13.18 2.68 6.79
C GLU A 205 -12.45 2.91 5.46
N LEU A 206 -11.72 4.03 5.34
CA LEU A 206 -10.87 4.29 4.18
C LEU A 206 -9.79 3.23 4.02
N LEU A 207 -9.09 2.89 5.11
CA LEU A 207 -8.06 1.85 5.11
C LEU A 207 -8.65 0.51 4.66
N GLU A 208 -9.81 0.12 5.17
CA GLU A 208 -10.48 -1.13 4.79
C GLU A 208 -10.89 -1.15 3.31
N PHE A 209 -11.36 -0.01 2.78
CA PHE A 209 -11.67 0.12 1.36
C PHE A 209 -10.43 -0.02 0.48
N VAL A 210 -9.34 0.64 0.88
CA VAL A 210 -8.04 0.58 0.20
C VAL A 210 -7.45 -0.84 0.29
N ASP A 211 -7.52 -1.46 1.47
CA ASP A 211 -7.09 -2.83 1.71
C ASP A 211 -7.84 -3.79 0.77
N SER A 212 -9.18 -3.71 0.69
CA SER A 212 -9.99 -4.54 -0.22
C SER A 212 -9.59 -4.40 -1.70
N ALA A 213 -9.22 -3.19 -2.14
CA ALA A 213 -8.75 -2.95 -3.50
C ALA A 213 -7.31 -3.47 -3.73
N MET A 214 -6.41 -3.30 -2.75
CA MET A 214 -4.98 -3.64 -2.83
C MET A 214 -4.66 -5.08 -2.43
N SER A 215 -5.56 -5.78 -1.73
CA SER A 215 -5.26 -7.01 -0.99
C SER A 215 -4.62 -8.10 -1.84
N SER A 216 -5.10 -8.26 -3.09
CA SER A 216 -4.56 -9.25 -4.03
C SER A 216 -3.15 -8.89 -4.50
N LEU A 217 -2.87 -7.60 -4.64
CA LEU A 217 -1.57 -7.08 -5.07
C LEU A 217 -0.55 -7.21 -3.95
N ILE A 218 -0.96 -6.91 -2.71
CA ILE A 218 -0.15 -7.10 -1.51
C ILE A 218 0.25 -8.56 -1.35
N LEU A 219 -0.72 -9.48 -1.49
CA LEU A 219 -0.46 -10.92 -1.42
C LEU A 219 0.55 -11.37 -2.48
N LEU A 220 0.28 -11.04 -3.75
CA LEU A 220 1.15 -11.42 -4.86
C LEU A 220 2.56 -10.83 -4.71
N SER A 221 2.66 -9.57 -4.28
CA SER A 221 3.95 -8.92 -4.05
C SER A 221 4.74 -9.60 -2.94
N CYS A 222 4.09 -9.97 -1.83
CA CYS A 222 4.77 -10.60 -0.70
C CYS A 222 5.27 -12.00 -1.07
N VAL A 223 4.43 -12.81 -1.71
CA VAL A 223 4.82 -14.15 -2.18
C VAL A 223 5.97 -14.07 -3.17
N ASN A 224 5.89 -13.14 -4.13
CA ASN A 224 6.94 -12.95 -5.13
C ASN A 224 8.26 -12.51 -4.50
N ASN A 225 8.24 -11.52 -3.61
CA ASN A 225 9.45 -11.03 -2.95
C ASN A 225 10.07 -12.11 -2.05
N LEU A 226 9.24 -12.85 -1.30
CA LEU A 226 9.69 -13.96 -0.47
C LEU A 226 10.36 -15.05 -1.31
N TYR A 227 9.72 -15.44 -2.42
CA TYR A 227 10.28 -16.42 -3.36
C TYR A 227 11.65 -15.99 -3.88
N PHE A 228 11.81 -14.74 -4.33
CA PHE A 228 13.09 -14.26 -4.83
C PHE A 228 14.17 -14.16 -3.75
N VAL A 229 13.80 -13.75 -2.53
CA VAL A 229 14.75 -13.73 -1.40
C VAL A 229 15.23 -15.15 -1.10
N CYS A 230 14.32 -16.11 -0.92
CA CYS A 230 14.68 -17.51 -0.67
C CYS A 230 15.51 -18.09 -1.83
N TYR A 231 15.13 -17.82 -3.08
CA TYR A 231 15.87 -18.31 -4.23
C TYR A 231 17.31 -17.76 -4.29
N GLN A 232 17.50 -16.46 -4.00
CA GLN A 232 18.84 -15.90 -3.96
C GLN A 232 19.64 -16.45 -2.76
N LEU A 233 19.01 -16.64 -1.60
CA LEU A 233 19.66 -17.23 -0.42
C LEU A 233 20.18 -18.64 -0.67
N LEU A 234 19.39 -19.51 -1.32
CA LEU A 234 19.84 -20.84 -1.75
C LEU A 234 21.09 -20.80 -2.65
N ASN A 235 21.27 -19.72 -3.40
CA ASN A 235 22.40 -19.55 -4.32
C ASN A 235 23.61 -18.85 -3.67
N VAL A 236 23.54 -18.40 -2.41
CA VAL A 236 24.65 -17.73 -1.70
C VAL A 236 25.92 -18.54 -1.73
N PHE A 237 25.79 -19.87 -1.64
CA PHE A 237 26.93 -20.76 -1.49
C PHE A 237 27.47 -21.32 -2.81
N ASN A 238 26.91 -20.91 -3.95
CA ASN A 238 27.41 -21.31 -5.26
C ASN A 238 28.67 -20.52 -5.59
N LYS A 239 29.78 -21.21 -5.87
CA LYS A 239 31.04 -20.58 -6.30
C LYS A 239 30.83 -19.94 -7.68
N LEU A 240 30.74 -18.61 -7.71
CA LEU A 240 30.63 -17.85 -8.94
C LEU A 240 32.02 -17.72 -9.58
N ARG A 241 32.12 -18.00 -10.89
CA ARG A 241 33.40 -18.05 -11.63
C ARG A 241 34.15 -16.71 -11.67
N TRP A 242 33.42 -15.60 -11.61
CA TRP A 242 33.99 -14.25 -11.73
C TRP A 242 33.63 -13.40 -10.50
N PRO A 243 34.56 -12.60 -9.96
CA PRO A 243 34.31 -11.75 -8.79
C PRO A 243 33.20 -10.71 -9.05
N ILE A 244 33.00 -10.28 -10.30
CA ILE A 244 31.90 -9.38 -10.66
C ILE A 244 30.53 -10.00 -10.42
N ASN A 245 30.38 -11.31 -10.67
CA ASN A 245 29.12 -12.02 -10.41
C ASN A 245 28.84 -12.09 -8.91
N TYR A 246 29.88 -12.22 -8.08
CA TYR A 246 29.77 -12.22 -6.63
C TYR A 246 29.30 -10.85 -6.10
N VAL A 247 29.90 -9.76 -6.58
CA VAL A 247 29.46 -8.39 -6.23
C VAL A 247 28.02 -8.14 -6.69
N TYR A 248 27.68 -8.52 -7.93
CA TYR A 248 26.32 -8.38 -8.46
C TYR A 248 25.30 -9.17 -7.64
N PHE A 249 25.66 -10.39 -7.22
CA PHE A 249 24.81 -11.24 -6.39
C PHE A 249 24.47 -10.56 -5.06
N TRP A 250 25.48 -10.11 -4.30
CA TRP A 250 25.25 -9.44 -3.01
C TRP A 250 24.51 -8.11 -3.18
N TYR A 251 24.83 -7.34 -4.21
CA TYR A 251 24.09 -6.13 -4.54
C TYR A 251 22.61 -6.44 -4.79
N SER A 252 22.31 -7.44 -5.62
CA SER A 252 20.93 -7.86 -5.93
C SER A 252 20.18 -8.32 -4.68
N LEU A 253 20.83 -9.12 -3.83
CA LEU A 253 20.27 -9.65 -2.59
C LEU A 253 19.95 -8.53 -1.59
N LEU A 254 20.93 -7.68 -1.29
CA LEU A 254 20.74 -6.57 -0.36
C LEU A 254 19.72 -5.56 -0.89
N TYR A 255 19.73 -5.29 -2.19
CA TYR A 255 18.73 -4.44 -2.82
C TYR A 255 17.32 -5.03 -2.68
N LEU A 256 17.14 -6.33 -2.95
CA LEU A 256 15.84 -6.99 -2.87
C LEU A 256 15.32 -7.04 -1.43
N ILE A 257 16.17 -7.39 -0.47
CA ILE A 257 15.82 -7.40 0.96
C ILE A 257 15.49 -5.98 1.42
N GLY A 258 16.35 -5.00 1.13
CA GLY A 258 16.16 -3.61 1.52
C GLY A 258 14.87 -3.02 0.95
N ARG A 259 14.60 -3.24 -0.34
CA ARG A 259 13.36 -2.82 -1.01
C ARG A 259 12.13 -3.45 -0.37
N THR A 260 12.17 -4.77 -0.12
CA THR A 260 11.04 -5.50 0.45
C THR A 260 10.77 -5.07 1.89
N ALA A 261 11.81 -4.95 2.71
CA ALA A 261 11.73 -4.46 4.07
C ALA A 261 11.18 -3.04 4.12
N PHE A 262 11.63 -2.15 3.23
CA PHE A 262 11.15 -0.77 3.19
C PHE A 262 9.65 -0.68 2.86
N VAL A 263 9.16 -1.42 1.85
CA VAL A 263 7.72 -1.51 1.54
C VAL A 263 6.94 -2.05 2.74
N PHE A 264 7.49 -3.06 3.41
CA PHE A 264 6.82 -3.71 4.52
C PHE A 264 6.74 -2.79 5.75
N LEU A 265 7.84 -2.11 6.09
CA LEU A 265 7.91 -1.18 7.21
C LEU A 265 6.97 0.00 7.01
N THR A 266 6.93 0.59 5.81
CA THR A 266 6.01 1.70 5.50
C THR A 266 4.54 1.28 5.58
N ALA A 267 4.20 0.03 5.23
CA ALA A 267 2.86 -0.52 5.46
C ALA A 267 2.57 -0.75 6.95
N ALA A 268 3.56 -1.25 7.70
CA ALA A 268 3.45 -1.53 9.12
C ALA A 268 3.35 -0.25 9.98
N ASP A 269 3.93 0.85 9.52
CA ASP A 269 3.86 2.16 10.18
C ASP A 269 2.41 2.65 10.34
N ILE A 270 1.51 2.30 9.42
CA ILE A 270 0.06 2.61 9.55
C ILE A 270 -0.49 1.98 10.83
N ASN A 271 -0.13 0.73 11.11
CA ASN A 271 -0.61 0.04 12.29
C ASN A 271 -0.06 0.66 13.57
N GLU A 272 1.22 1.04 13.59
CA GLU A 272 1.81 1.72 14.74
C GLU A 272 1.18 3.11 14.97
N GLU A 273 1.10 3.95 13.94
CA GLU A 273 0.56 5.30 14.06
C GLU A 273 -0.93 5.30 14.43
N SER A 274 -1.71 4.31 13.96
CA SER A 274 -3.12 4.15 14.36
C SER A 274 -3.32 3.84 15.85
N LYS A 275 -2.28 3.36 16.54
CA LYS A 275 -2.30 2.98 17.97
C LYS A 275 -1.49 3.93 18.84
N ARG A 276 -0.65 4.78 18.25
CA ARG A 276 0.28 5.68 18.96
C ARG A 276 -0.43 6.65 19.91
N GLY A 277 -1.67 7.05 19.60
CA GLY A 277 -2.50 7.90 20.48
C GLY A 277 -2.98 7.23 21.78
N LEU A 278 -2.96 5.89 21.89
CA LEU A 278 -3.43 5.18 23.08
C LEU A 278 -2.70 5.57 24.36
N GLY A 279 -1.38 5.76 24.29
CA GLY A 279 -0.58 6.12 25.45
C GLY A 279 -0.96 7.49 26.03
N VAL A 280 -1.39 8.41 25.17
CA VAL A 280 -1.84 9.75 25.55
C VAL A 280 -3.27 9.71 26.06
N LEU A 281 -4.17 9.00 25.36
CA LEU A 281 -5.57 8.87 25.77
C LEU A 281 -5.73 8.27 27.17
N ARG A 282 -4.86 7.33 27.55
CA ARG A 282 -4.84 6.72 28.89
C ARG A 282 -4.35 7.66 30.00
N ARG A 283 -3.78 8.82 29.65
CA ARG A 283 -3.25 9.83 30.58
C ARG A 283 -4.13 11.08 30.67
N VAL A 284 -5.24 11.12 29.95
CA VAL A 284 -6.19 12.25 29.96
C VAL A 284 -6.65 12.51 31.40
N SER A 285 -6.76 13.79 31.76
CA SER A 285 -7.19 14.20 33.10
C SER A 285 -8.61 13.71 33.42
N SER A 286 -8.89 13.43 34.69
CA SER A 286 -10.21 12.95 35.13
C SER A 286 -11.34 13.95 34.83
N ARG A 287 -11.03 15.24 34.63
CA ARG A 287 -11.99 16.28 34.28
C ARG A 287 -12.44 16.24 32.82
N SER A 288 -11.54 15.85 31.92
CA SER A 288 -11.83 15.66 30.50
C SER A 288 -12.26 14.22 30.15
N TRP A 289 -12.30 13.32 31.14
CA TRP A 289 -12.69 11.94 30.94
C TRP A 289 -14.20 11.81 30.66
N CYS A 290 -14.54 11.23 29.51
CA CYS A 290 -15.92 10.99 29.09
C CYS A 290 -16.04 9.61 28.42
N VAL A 291 -17.27 9.15 28.21
CA VAL A 291 -17.57 7.84 27.59
C VAL A 291 -16.92 7.69 26.21
N GLU A 292 -16.78 8.79 25.47
CA GLU A 292 -16.16 8.79 24.14
C GLU A 292 -14.65 8.52 24.18
N VAL A 293 -13.95 8.93 25.24
CA VAL A 293 -12.53 8.58 25.45
C VAL A 293 -12.39 7.07 25.64
N GLU A 294 -13.24 6.48 26.48
CA GLU A 294 -13.25 5.04 26.72
C GLU A 294 -13.55 4.25 25.44
N ARG A 295 -14.58 4.67 24.68
CA ARG A 295 -14.93 4.07 23.38
C ARG A 295 -13.76 4.15 22.39
N LEU A 296 -13.08 5.29 22.32
CA LEU A 296 -11.94 5.48 21.43
C LEU A 296 -10.75 4.61 21.85
N ILE A 297 -10.44 4.52 23.14
CA ILE A 297 -9.39 3.62 23.67
C ILE A 297 -9.71 2.16 23.34
N PHE A 298 -10.96 1.74 23.57
CA PHE A 298 -11.41 0.38 23.27
C PHE A 298 -11.27 0.08 21.76
N GLN A 299 -11.70 1.01 20.91
CA GLN A 299 -11.61 0.86 19.45
C GLN A 299 -10.15 0.77 18.98
N MET A 300 -9.28 1.70 19.40
CA MET A 300 -7.86 1.70 19.03
C MET A 300 -7.10 0.46 19.55
N THR A 301 -7.55 -0.12 20.66
CA THR A 301 -6.94 -1.33 21.24
C THR A 301 -7.37 -2.58 20.48
N THR A 302 -8.66 -2.70 20.18
CA THR A 302 -9.28 -3.93 19.66
C THR A 302 -9.21 -4.02 18.13
N GLN A 303 -9.36 -2.92 17.41
CA GLN A 303 -9.40 -2.92 15.95
C GLN A 303 -8.00 -3.04 15.34
N THR A 304 -7.82 -4.00 14.43
CA THR A 304 -6.57 -4.16 13.67
C THR A 304 -6.56 -3.26 12.46
N VAL A 305 -6.06 -2.04 12.63
CA VAL A 305 -5.90 -1.05 11.56
C VAL A 305 -4.60 -1.36 10.81
N ALA A 306 -4.65 -2.25 9.82
CA ALA A 306 -3.49 -2.63 9.01
C ALA A 306 -3.92 -3.10 7.62
N LEU A 307 -3.01 -2.99 6.66
CA LEU A 307 -3.15 -3.66 5.37
C LEU A 307 -3.00 -5.18 5.50
N SER A 308 -3.66 -5.91 4.62
CA SER A 308 -3.68 -7.37 4.61
C SER A 308 -3.47 -7.99 3.23
N GLY A 309 -2.85 -9.16 3.21
CA GLY A 309 -2.83 -10.05 2.05
C GLY A 309 -4.05 -10.96 2.09
N LYS A 310 -5.16 -10.54 1.49
CA LYS A 310 -6.47 -11.24 1.49
C LYS A 310 -6.98 -11.64 2.88
N LYS A 311 -6.65 -10.84 3.91
CA LYS A 311 -6.88 -11.17 5.33
C LYS A 311 -6.19 -12.45 5.82
N PHE A 312 -5.33 -13.11 5.03
CA PHE A 312 -4.50 -14.22 5.50
C PHE A 312 -3.44 -13.78 6.50
N TYR A 313 -2.90 -12.59 6.30
CA TYR A 313 -1.94 -11.97 7.21
C TYR A 313 -2.06 -10.46 7.14
N PHE A 314 -1.64 -9.79 8.22
CA PHE A 314 -1.60 -8.33 8.33
C PHE A 314 -0.15 -7.84 8.31
N LEU A 315 0.11 -6.82 7.49
CA LEU A 315 1.42 -6.18 7.38
C LEU A 315 1.72 -5.41 8.67
N THR A 316 2.44 -6.05 9.58
CA THR A 316 2.86 -5.50 10.88
C THR A 316 4.35 -5.78 11.10
N ARG A 317 5.06 -4.94 11.84
CA ARG A 317 6.51 -5.16 12.08
C ARG A 317 6.80 -6.54 12.66
N ARG A 318 5.89 -7.05 13.50
CA ARG A 318 5.94 -8.43 14.02
C ARG A 318 5.98 -9.49 12.92
N LEU A 319 5.16 -9.36 11.88
CA LEU A 319 5.15 -10.28 10.75
C LEU A 319 6.47 -10.21 9.95
N LEU A 320 7.03 -9.01 9.74
CA LEU A 320 8.32 -8.86 9.06
C LEU A 320 9.44 -9.61 9.80
N PHE A 321 9.57 -9.39 11.11
CA PHE A 321 10.57 -10.07 11.93
C PHE A 321 10.31 -11.58 12.01
N GLY A 322 9.04 -12.00 12.07
CA GLY A 322 8.66 -13.41 11.99
C GLY A 322 9.12 -14.07 10.69
N MET A 323 8.84 -13.44 9.54
CA MET A 323 9.29 -13.94 8.24
C MET A 323 10.82 -13.99 8.16
N ALA A 324 11.52 -12.93 8.56
CA ALA A 324 12.99 -12.90 8.56
C ALA A 324 13.57 -14.02 9.43
N GLY A 325 13.01 -14.23 10.63
CA GLY A 325 13.40 -15.32 11.53
C GLY A 325 13.21 -16.70 10.87
N THR A 326 12.03 -16.95 10.28
CA THR A 326 11.77 -18.23 9.61
C THR A 326 12.72 -18.49 8.45
N ILE A 327 13.02 -17.47 7.63
CA ILE A 327 13.97 -17.59 6.51
C ILE A 327 15.35 -17.98 7.05
N VAL A 328 15.86 -17.25 8.06
CA VAL A 328 17.16 -17.54 8.68
C VAL A 328 17.18 -18.95 9.27
N THR A 329 16.12 -19.38 9.95
CA THR A 329 16.02 -20.75 10.48
C THR A 329 16.08 -21.80 9.37
N TYR A 330 15.32 -21.64 8.28
CA TYR A 330 15.37 -22.59 7.16
C TYR A 330 16.74 -22.65 6.49
N GLU A 331 17.39 -21.50 6.29
CA GLU A 331 18.73 -21.45 5.71
C GLU A 331 19.78 -22.10 6.62
N LEU A 332 19.71 -21.88 7.93
CA LEU A 332 20.61 -22.52 8.90
C LEU A 332 20.42 -24.04 8.93
N VAL A 333 19.16 -24.50 8.88
CA VAL A 333 18.86 -25.94 8.83
C VAL A 333 19.38 -26.54 7.52
N LEU A 334 19.15 -25.87 6.38
CA LEU A 334 19.63 -26.33 5.08
C LEU A 334 21.17 -26.39 5.02
N LEU A 335 21.84 -25.41 5.62
CA LEU A 335 23.30 -25.41 5.79
C LEU A 335 23.81 -26.60 6.59
N GLN A 336 23.15 -26.94 7.69
CA GLN A 336 23.53 -28.09 8.51
C GLN A 336 23.44 -29.42 7.74
N PHE A 337 22.43 -29.56 6.86
CA PHE A 337 22.28 -30.74 6.01
C PHE A 337 23.25 -30.77 4.82
N ASP A 338 23.66 -29.60 4.31
CA ASP A 338 24.59 -29.51 3.17
C ASP A 338 26.07 -29.62 3.57
N GLU A 339 26.43 -29.22 4.80
CA GLU A 339 27.80 -29.32 5.32
C GLU A 339 28.43 -30.73 5.23
N PRO A 340 27.75 -31.83 5.60
CA PRO A 340 28.30 -33.18 5.45
C PRO A 340 28.44 -33.64 3.99
N ASN A 341 27.61 -33.14 3.06
CA ASN A 341 27.77 -33.42 1.62
C ASN A 341 28.97 -32.67 1.04
N ARG A 342 29.15 -31.41 1.43
CA ARG A 342 30.31 -30.58 1.04
C ARG A 342 31.64 -31.12 1.54
N ARG A 343 31.71 -31.64 2.78
CA ARG A 343 32.93 -32.28 3.31
C ARG A 343 33.33 -33.54 2.54
N LYS A 344 32.38 -34.19 1.85
CA LYS A 344 32.62 -35.37 1.01
C LYS A 344 33.00 -35.03 -0.44
N GLY A 345 33.04 -33.75 -0.81
CA GLY A 345 33.40 -33.32 -2.17
C GLY A 345 32.36 -33.71 -3.23
N LEU A 346 31.11 -33.97 -2.83
CA LEU A 346 29.97 -34.28 -3.70
C LEU A 346 29.12 -33.02 -3.94
#